data_AF-A0A316HF20-F1
#
_entry.id   AF-A0A316HF20-F1
#
_cell.length_a   1.000
_cell.length_b   1.000
_cell.length_c   1.000
_cell.angle_alpha   90.00
_cell.angle_beta   90.00
_cell.angle_gamma   90.00
#
_symmetry.space_group_name_H-M   'P 1'
#
loop_
_entity.id
_entity.type
_entity.pdbx_description
1 polymer ?
#
loop_
_entity_poly.entity_id
_entity_poly.type
_entity_poly.pdbx_seq_one_letter_code
_entity_poly.pdbx_strand_id
1 'polypeptide(L)'
;MQPETVTRSSWFSKFSEFFLVLVAGVCGIYMLFSSLAPEIFYMRFGNVLDDALIDGLGAAALLALLYSISWHRNELKANKDSTAKHAWFRAVIRYFIAYTISVYGFAKICQTQFGHYYFRDDMQAGHLNGLSLTWYYFGHSYTFAVILGSIQIFGGILLMFRRTTLLGTCLLLPVMLNIVLINLFYDIAFGAFVVAAILTVSLFFLLLLRWDDLKLLFLSKSITPPIKLSFLKPIVIPLVLATAFYSVYHYVAHKPTPAPFTGIWKVTELKRNGKPDDENAWIKHASSFHKVYVEKDGTISFSANPYVFDDMKAWFSSYLYDANHHVLNVFFNGPKGDTTKIDIGNHIDQSMQWKMVINKDTLQMKLYKE
;
A
#
# COMPACT_ATOMS: atom_id res chain seq x y z
N MET A 1 -49.01 -32.07 14.85
CA MET A 1 -48.34 -30.89 14.26
C MET A 1 -47.70 -30.12 15.40
N GLN A 2 -46.36 -30.11 15.47
CA GLN A 2 -45.68 -29.17 16.37
C GLN A 2 -45.89 -27.75 15.82
N PRO A 3 -46.18 -26.74 16.66
CA PRO A 3 -46.28 -25.37 16.18
C PRO A 3 -44.92 -24.96 15.62
N GLU A 4 -44.89 -24.52 14.36
CA GLU A 4 -43.69 -23.94 13.74
C GLU A 4 -43.20 -22.80 14.63
N THR A 5 -42.06 -23.00 15.28
CA THR A 5 -41.44 -21.98 16.12
C THR A 5 -40.98 -20.86 15.21
N VAL A 6 -41.68 -19.72 15.24
CA VAL A 6 -41.29 -18.50 14.54
C VAL A 6 -39.88 -18.11 15.01
N THR A 7 -38.89 -18.27 14.13
CA THR A 7 -37.50 -17.86 14.40
C THR A 7 -37.44 -16.35 14.50
N ARG A 8 -37.30 -15.84 15.73
CA ARG A 8 -37.22 -14.39 16.01
C ARG A 8 -35.82 -13.87 15.75
N SER A 9 -35.71 -12.80 14.96
CA SER A 9 -34.44 -12.15 14.70
C SER A 9 -34.13 -11.05 15.72
N SER A 10 -32.84 -10.84 16.00
CA SER A 10 -32.40 -9.82 16.95
C SER A 10 -32.73 -8.40 16.45
N TRP A 11 -33.03 -7.48 17.38
CA TRP A 11 -33.21 -6.07 17.03
C TRP A 11 -31.97 -5.49 16.34
N PHE A 12 -30.77 -5.87 16.80
CA PHE A 12 -29.51 -5.44 16.19
C PHE A 12 -29.42 -5.82 14.71
N SER A 13 -29.78 -7.04 14.32
CA SER A 13 -29.80 -7.45 12.91
C SER A 13 -30.77 -6.59 12.08
N LYS A 14 -31.94 -6.26 12.63
CA LYS A 14 -32.94 -5.41 11.96
C LYS A 14 -32.43 -3.98 11.76
N PHE A 15 -31.80 -3.43 12.80
CA PHE A 15 -31.16 -2.12 12.75
C PHE A 15 -30.05 -2.10 11.71
N SER A 16 -29.08 -3.01 11.78
CA SER A 16 -27.94 -3.06 10.86
C SER A 16 -28.37 -3.23 9.41
N GLU A 17 -29.31 -4.13 9.12
CA GLU A 17 -29.79 -4.34 7.74
C GLU A 17 -30.47 -3.09 7.17
N PHE A 18 -31.37 -2.48 7.94
CA PHE A 18 -32.09 -1.31 7.46
C PHE A 18 -31.18 -0.08 7.37
N PHE A 19 -30.26 0.09 8.33
CA PHE A 19 -29.24 1.13 8.30
C PHE A 19 -28.37 1.01 7.05
N LEU A 20 -27.81 -0.18 6.78
CA LEU A 20 -26.95 -0.40 5.62
C LEU A 20 -27.69 -0.20 4.29
N VAL A 21 -29.01 -0.45 4.24
CA VAL A 21 -29.83 -0.17 3.07
C VAL A 21 -30.05 1.34 2.85
N LEU A 22 -30.28 2.09 3.93
CA LEU A 22 -30.37 3.55 3.83
C LEU A 22 -29.02 4.16 3.44
N VAL A 23 -27.92 3.67 4.03
CA VAL A 23 -26.56 4.06 3.66
C VAL A 23 -26.27 3.75 2.19
N ALA A 24 -26.66 2.58 1.69
CA ALA A 24 -26.56 2.24 0.27
C ALA A 24 -27.32 3.23 -0.62
N GLY A 25 -28.51 3.67 -0.18
CA GLY A 25 -29.28 4.71 -0.86
C GLY A 25 -28.57 6.07 -0.88
N VAL A 26 -28.11 6.56 0.27
CA VAL A 26 -27.39 7.84 0.40
C VAL A 26 -26.11 7.83 -0.44
N CYS A 27 -25.27 6.81 -0.29
CA CYS A 27 -24.04 6.66 -1.07
C CYS A 27 -24.34 6.49 -2.56
N GLY A 28 -25.39 5.74 -2.93
CA GLY A 28 -25.80 5.58 -4.32
C GLY A 28 -26.21 6.90 -4.97
N ILE A 29 -26.96 7.75 -4.26
CA ILE A 29 -27.32 9.10 -4.72
C ILE A 29 -26.08 9.97 -4.84
N TYR A 30 -25.22 9.98 -3.82
CA TYR A 30 -23.95 10.72 -3.85
C TYR A 30 -23.13 10.31 -5.08
N MET A 31 -22.91 9.02 -5.31
CA MET A 31 -22.15 8.52 -6.46
C MET A 31 -22.80 8.78 -7.82
N LEU A 32 -24.13 8.74 -7.91
CA LEU A 32 -24.83 9.07 -9.15
C LEU A 32 -24.62 10.55 -9.48
N PHE A 33 -24.79 11.42 -8.49
CA PHE A 33 -24.52 12.84 -8.64
C PHE A 33 -23.04 13.08 -8.98
N SER A 34 -22.14 12.50 -8.19
CA SER A 34 -20.80 11.95 -8.52
C SER A 34 -20.43 11.97 -9.99
N SER A 35 -21.13 11.10 -10.71
CA SER A 35 -20.88 10.78 -12.11
C SER A 35 -21.51 11.73 -13.13
N LEU A 36 -22.54 12.49 -12.75
CA LEU A 36 -23.32 13.33 -13.67
C LEU A 36 -22.89 14.80 -13.63
N ALA A 37 -22.39 15.28 -12.49
CA ALA A 37 -21.99 16.68 -12.37
C ALA A 37 -20.65 16.96 -13.07
N PRO A 38 -20.46 18.14 -13.69
CA PRO A 38 -19.18 18.53 -14.28
C PRO A 38 -18.08 18.70 -13.23
N GLU A 39 -16.80 18.50 -13.59
CA GLU A 39 -15.66 18.66 -12.66
C GLU A 39 -15.62 20.05 -11.99
N ILE A 40 -15.98 21.10 -12.72
CA ILE A 40 -16.04 22.49 -12.21
C ILE A 40 -17.01 22.60 -11.02
N PHE A 41 -18.09 21.80 -11.01
CA PHE A 41 -19.02 21.77 -9.89
C PHE A 41 -18.34 21.26 -8.61
N TYR A 42 -17.55 20.18 -8.72
CA TYR A 42 -16.82 19.62 -7.58
C TYR A 42 -15.75 20.56 -7.05
N MET A 43 -15.04 21.27 -7.93
CA MET A 43 -14.06 22.27 -7.49
C MET A 43 -14.69 23.37 -6.63
N ARG A 44 -15.96 23.70 -6.85
CA ARG A 44 -16.66 24.78 -6.15
C ARG A 44 -17.49 24.31 -4.95
N PHE A 45 -18.08 23.12 -5.03
CA PHE A 45 -19.07 22.62 -4.06
C PHE A 45 -18.71 21.27 -3.45
N GLY A 46 -17.51 20.74 -3.70
CA GLY A 46 -17.06 19.44 -3.18
C GLY A 46 -17.22 19.29 -1.67
N ASN A 47 -16.77 20.28 -0.90
CA ASN A 47 -16.89 20.26 0.56
C ASN A 47 -18.36 20.19 1.02
N VAL A 48 -19.25 20.94 0.36
CA VAL A 48 -20.69 20.94 0.66
C VAL A 48 -21.31 19.57 0.36
N LEU A 49 -20.87 18.90 -0.71
CA LEU A 49 -21.33 17.55 -1.03
C LEU A 49 -20.84 16.52 -0.01
N ASP A 50 -19.61 16.64 0.47
CA ASP A 50 -19.06 15.77 1.51
C ASP A 50 -19.77 15.99 2.85
N ASP A 51 -20.08 17.23 3.22
CA ASP A 51 -20.92 17.55 4.39
C ASP A 51 -22.33 16.96 4.24
N ALA A 52 -22.96 17.13 3.07
CA ALA A 52 -24.28 16.56 2.78
C ALA A 52 -24.28 15.02 2.82
N LEU A 53 -23.18 14.38 2.44
CA LEU A 53 -23.00 12.94 2.59
C LEU A 53 -22.99 12.55 4.09
N ILE A 54 -22.23 13.25 4.93
CA ILE A 54 -22.19 12.99 6.37
C ILE A 54 -23.57 13.19 7.01
N ASP A 55 -24.23 14.30 6.70
CA ASP A 55 -25.58 14.60 7.20
C ASP A 55 -26.60 13.54 6.77
N GLY A 56 -26.52 13.10 5.51
CA GLY A 56 -27.34 12.01 4.98
C GLY A 56 -27.11 10.69 5.73
N LEU A 57 -25.86 10.36 6.06
CA LEU A 57 -25.53 9.16 6.86
C LEU A 57 -26.05 9.29 8.31
N GLY A 58 -25.97 10.47 8.91
CA GLY A 58 -26.54 10.76 10.23
C GLY A 58 -28.06 10.60 10.24
N ALA A 59 -28.75 11.16 9.25
CA ALA A 59 -30.20 11.00 9.07
C ALA A 59 -30.58 9.52 8.86
N ALA A 60 -29.81 8.78 8.06
CA ALA A 60 -30.00 7.35 7.85
C ALA A 60 -29.89 6.55 9.16
N ALA A 61 -28.95 6.89 10.04
CA ALA A 61 -28.80 6.24 11.34
C ALA A 61 -30.03 6.46 12.24
N LEU A 62 -30.53 7.70 12.32
CA LEU A 62 -31.72 8.04 13.11
C LEU A 62 -32.97 7.34 12.58
N LEU A 63 -33.20 7.38 11.27
CA LEU A 63 -34.32 6.66 10.63
C LEU A 63 -34.21 5.16 10.87
N ALA A 64 -33.01 4.60 10.79
CA ALA A 64 -32.79 3.19 11.03
C ALA A 64 -33.13 2.77 12.46
N LEU A 65 -32.78 3.61 13.43
CA LEU A 65 -33.10 3.40 14.84
C LEU A 65 -34.62 3.36 15.05
N LEU A 66 -35.34 4.37 14.55
CA LEU A 66 -36.79 4.47 14.72
C LEU A 66 -37.55 3.31 14.05
N TYR A 67 -37.20 2.99 12.80
CA TYR A 67 -37.87 1.94 12.05
C TYR A 67 -37.57 0.55 12.60
N SER A 68 -36.32 0.27 13.00
CA SER A 68 -35.95 -1.04 13.56
C SER A 68 -36.69 -1.33 14.88
N ILE A 69 -36.92 -0.32 15.72
CA ILE A 69 -37.74 -0.44 16.93
C ILE A 69 -39.19 -0.75 16.57
N SER A 70 -39.76 -0.02 15.60
CA SER A 70 -41.14 -0.26 15.12
C SER A 70 -41.29 -1.68 14.54
N TRP A 71 -40.36 -2.10 13.68
CA TRP A 71 -40.33 -3.45 13.10
C TRP A 71 -40.20 -4.51 14.20
N HIS A 72 -39.30 -4.33 15.17
CA HIS A 72 -39.13 -5.29 16.26
C HIS A 72 -40.40 -5.40 17.12
N ARG A 73 -41.02 -4.28 17.50
CA ARG A 73 -42.29 -4.27 18.25
C ARG A 73 -43.43 -4.92 17.47
N ASN A 74 -43.55 -4.63 16.18
CA ASN A 74 -44.61 -5.20 15.34
C ASN A 74 -44.43 -6.70 15.12
N GLU A 75 -43.19 -7.20 15.02
CA GLU A 75 -42.93 -8.64 14.95
C GLU A 75 -43.35 -9.33 16.24
N LEU A 76 -43.01 -8.77 17.40
CA LEU A 76 -43.41 -9.30 18.71
C LEU A 76 -44.93 -9.31 18.89
N LYS A 77 -45.63 -8.25 18.45
CA LYS A 77 -47.08 -8.15 18.55
C LYS A 77 -47.83 -9.06 17.57
N ALA A 78 -47.37 -9.13 16.32
CA ALA A 78 -48.06 -9.84 15.26
C ALA A 78 -47.67 -11.34 15.17
N ASN A 79 -46.65 -11.77 15.92
CA ASN A 79 -46.06 -13.10 15.87
C ASN A 79 -45.78 -13.56 14.42
N LYS A 80 -45.29 -12.64 13.58
CA LYS A 80 -45.02 -12.86 12.14
C LYS A 80 -43.55 -13.20 11.91
N ASP A 81 -43.29 -14.09 10.96
CA ASP A 81 -41.93 -14.31 10.45
C ASP A 81 -41.48 -13.14 9.55
N SER A 82 -40.26 -12.64 9.78
CA SER A 82 -39.64 -11.57 8.99
C SER A 82 -38.58 -12.09 7.99
N THR A 83 -38.44 -13.40 7.81
CA THR A 83 -37.39 -14.01 6.97
C THR A 83 -37.35 -13.44 5.54
N ALA A 84 -38.51 -13.24 4.90
CA ALA A 84 -38.57 -12.64 3.56
C ALA A 84 -38.04 -11.18 3.55
N LYS A 85 -38.34 -10.39 4.58
CA LYS A 85 -37.83 -9.00 4.71
C LYS A 85 -36.32 -8.97 4.90
N HIS A 86 -35.80 -9.84 5.76
CA HIS A 86 -34.35 -10.02 5.94
C HIS A 86 -33.66 -10.40 4.62
N ALA A 87 -34.23 -11.36 3.89
CA ALA A 87 -33.70 -11.79 2.60
C ALA A 87 -33.66 -10.65 1.57
N TRP A 88 -34.67 -9.77 1.57
CA TRP A 88 -34.73 -8.60 0.70
C TRP A 88 -33.66 -7.57 1.06
N PHE A 89 -33.56 -7.13 2.31
CA PHE A 89 -32.56 -6.14 2.74
C PHE A 89 -31.13 -6.63 2.47
N ARG A 90 -30.84 -7.90 2.81
CA ARG A 90 -29.53 -8.51 2.52
C ARG A 90 -29.23 -8.62 1.03
N ALA A 91 -30.25 -8.76 0.18
CA ALA A 91 -30.05 -8.75 -1.27
C ALA A 91 -29.68 -7.34 -1.75
N VAL A 92 -30.38 -6.31 -1.29
CA VAL A 92 -30.06 -4.90 -1.61
C VAL A 92 -28.64 -4.55 -1.21
N ILE A 93 -28.23 -4.88 0.02
CA ILE A 93 -26.85 -4.64 0.50
C ILE A 93 -25.83 -5.33 -0.41
N ARG A 94 -26.03 -6.61 -0.75
CA ARG A 94 -25.12 -7.35 -1.62
C ARG A 94 -25.01 -6.72 -3.02
N TYR A 95 -26.13 -6.35 -3.62
CA TYR A 95 -26.14 -5.75 -4.95
C TYR A 95 -25.51 -4.36 -4.95
N PHE A 96 -25.73 -3.56 -3.90
CA PHE A 96 -25.05 -2.27 -3.75
C PHE A 96 -23.54 -2.44 -3.65
N ILE A 97 -23.05 -3.33 -2.77
CA ILE A 97 -21.61 -3.61 -2.64
C ILE A 97 -21.03 -4.09 -3.99
N ALA A 98 -21.70 -5.06 -4.62
CA ALA A 98 -21.27 -5.63 -5.89
C ALA A 98 -21.17 -4.56 -6.98
N TYR A 99 -22.19 -3.71 -7.11
CA TYR A 99 -22.22 -2.62 -8.06
C TYR A 99 -21.07 -1.64 -7.81
N THR A 100 -20.99 -1.08 -6.60
CA THR A 100 -20.01 -0.04 -6.25
C THR A 100 -18.58 -0.52 -6.43
N ILE A 101 -18.25 -1.72 -5.91
CA ILE A 101 -16.90 -2.29 -6.07
C ILE A 101 -16.59 -2.58 -7.54
N SER A 102 -17.56 -3.05 -8.32
CA SER A 102 -17.37 -3.30 -9.76
C SER A 102 -17.14 -2.00 -10.52
N VAL A 103 -17.83 -0.90 -10.19
CA VAL A 103 -17.58 0.42 -10.79
C VAL A 103 -16.12 0.83 -10.58
N TYR A 104 -15.60 0.73 -9.35
CA TYR A 104 -14.19 1.01 -9.08
C TYR A 104 -13.22 0.02 -9.72
N GLY A 105 -13.63 -1.23 -9.93
CA GLY A 105 -12.85 -2.24 -10.64
C GLY A 105 -12.73 -1.93 -12.14
N PHE A 106 -13.85 -1.60 -12.78
CA PHE A 106 -13.87 -1.15 -14.17
C PHE A 106 -13.11 0.17 -14.35
N ALA A 107 -13.21 1.09 -13.39
CA ALA A 107 -12.45 2.35 -13.43
C ALA A 107 -10.93 2.11 -13.52
N LYS A 108 -10.40 1.06 -12.88
CA LYS A 108 -8.98 0.68 -13.01
C LYS A 108 -8.66 0.11 -14.39
N ILE A 109 -9.52 -0.73 -14.93
CA ILE A 109 -9.32 -1.35 -16.24
C ILE A 109 -9.41 -0.32 -17.37
N CYS A 110 -10.37 0.61 -17.26
CA CYS A 110 -10.61 1.70 -18.21
C CYS A 110 -9.67 2.90 -18.01
N GLN A 111 -8.68 2.81 -17.12
CA GLN A 111 -7.69 3.86 -16.84
C GLN A 111 -8.28 5.21 -16.38
N THR A 112 -9.53 5.22 -15.91
CA THR A 112 -10.11 6.40 -15.25
C THR A 112 -9.60 6.53 -13.81
N GLN A 113 -9.02 5.45 -13.26
CA GLN A 113 -8.21 5.45 -12.05
C GLN A 113 -6.74 5.23 -12.41
N PHE A 114 -5.84 5.81 -11.60
CA PHE A 114 -4.38 5.76 -11.81
C PHE A 114 -3.90 6.42 -13.10
N GLY A 115 -4.63 7.45 -13.55
CA GLY A 115 -4.24 8.27 -14.69
C GLY A 115 -2.86 8.90 -14.51
N HIS A 116 -2.10 8.89 -15.61
CA HIS A 116 -0.79 9.50 -15.71
C HIS A 116 -0.93 11.02 -15.90
N TYR A 117 -0.12 11.80 -15.18
CA TYR A 117 -0.09 13.25 -15.29
C TYR A 117 1.37 13.71 -15.34
N TYR A 118 1.74 14.43 -16.41
CA TYR A 118 3.12 14.84 -16.68
C TYR A 118 3.78 15.66 -15.58
N PHE A 119 3.01 16.46 -14.81
CA PHE A 119 3.59 17.26 -13.72
C PHE A 119 4.21 16.37 -12.62
N ARG A 120 3.74 15.12 -12.46
CA ARG A 120 4.27 14.19 -11.46
C ARG A 120 5.64 13.64 -11.86
N ASP A 121 5.95 13.63 -13.16
CA ASP A 121 7.24 13.16 -13.67
C ASP A 121 8.35 14.18 -13.40
N ASP A 122 7.99 15.48 -13.34
CA ASP A 122 8.92 16.58 -13.05
C ASP A 122 9.04 16.86 -11.54
N MET A 123 8.09 16.37 -10.74
CA MET A 123 8.16 16.49 -9.28
C MET A 123 9.10 15.43 -8.68
N GLN A 124 9.96 15.87 -7.76
CA GLN A 124 10.74 14.96 -6.94
C GLN A 124 9.82 14.04 -6.12
N ALA A 125 10.14 12.76 -6.04
CA ALA A 125 9.32 11.76 -5.35
C ALA A 125 9.01 12.15 -3.89
N GLY A 126 9.94 12.82 -3.20
CA GLY A 126 9.76 13.30 -1.83
C GLY A 126 8.77 14.47 -1.67
N HIS A 127 8.41 15.14 -2.77
CA HIS A 127 7.44 16.25 -2.77
C HIS A 127 6.05 15.82 -3.25
N LEU A 128 5.89 14.59 -3.74
CA LEU A 128 4.58 14.06 -4.12
C LEU A 128 3.70 13.90 -2.88
N ASN A 129 2.51 14.49 -2.90
CA ASN A 129 1.51 14.21 -1.88
C ASN A 129 1.00 12.76 -1.98
N GLY A 130 0.33 12.26 -0.93
CA GLY A 130 -0.07 10.86 -0.86
C GLY A 130 -0.96 10.40 -2.02
N LEU A 131 -1.87 11.26 -2.51
CA LEU A 131 -2.66 11.02 -3.72
C LEU A 131 -1.78 10.82 -4.96
N SER A 132 -0.89 11.77 -5.24
CA SER A 132 -0.03 11.73 -6.43
C SER A 132 0.94 10.57 -6.39
N LEU A 133 1.53 10.30 -5.21
CA LEU A 133 2.42 9.17 -5.00
C LEU A 133 1.70 7.83 -5.21
N THR A 134 0.50 7.69 -4.66
CA THR A 134 -0.31 6.47 -4.81
C THR A 134 -0.73 6.25 -6.26
N TRP A 135 -1.21 7.30 -6.94
CA TRP A 135 -1.58 7.19 -8.36
C TRP A 135 -0.37 6.92 -9.25
N TYR A 136 0.79 7.50 -8.95
CA TYR A 136 2.02 7.23 -9.68
C TYR A 136 2.45 5.77 -9.53
N TYR A 137 2.46 5.25 -8.29
CA TYR A 137 2.82 3.85 -8.01
C TYR A 137 1.88 2.85 -8.69
N PHE A 138 0.57 2.97 -8.50
CA PHE A 138 -0.39 2.05 -9.11
C PHE A 138 -0.53 2.26 -10.63
N GLY A 139 -0.26 3.46 -11.13
CA GLY A 139 -0.28 3.79 -12.56
C GLY A 139 0.93 3.26 -13.33
N HIS A 140 2.05 3.00 -12.66
CA HIS A 140 3.27 2.48 -13.29
C HIS A 140 3.06 1.14 -14.02
N SER A 141 2.19 0.26 -13.50
CA SER A 141 1.92 -1.05 -14.10
C SER A 141 0.44 -1.24 -14.41
N TYR A 142 0.07 -1.04 -15.68
CA TYR A 142 -1.30 -1.26 -16.15
C TYR A 142 -1.78 -2.69 -15.87
N THR A 143 -0.92 -3.69 -16.09
CA THR A 143 -1.23 -5.10 -15.82
C THR A 143 -1.62 -5.31 -14.35
N PHE A 144 -0.89 -4.67 -13.42
CA PHE A 144 -1.23 -4.76 -12.00
C PHE A 144 -2.58 -4.11 -11.69
N ALA A 145 -2.87 -2.94 -12.26
CA ALA A 145 -4.17 -2.29 -12.14
C ALA A 145 -5.33 -3.17 -12.66
N VAL A 146 -5.13 -3.86 -13.79
CA VAL A 146 -6.10 -4.80 -14.37
C VAL A 146 -6.35 -5.99 -13.46
N ILE A 147 -5.32 -6.57 -12.85
CA ILE A 147 -5.46 -7.67 -11.88
C ILE A 147 -6.31 -7.23 -10.69
N LEU A 148 -5.99 -6.07 -10.10
CA LEU A 148 -6.75 -5.52 -8.97
C LEU A 148 -8.22 -5.27 -9.33
N GLY A 149 -8.46 -4.65 -10.49
CA GLY A 149 -9.82 -4.41 -11.00
C GLY A 149 -10.59 -5.71 -11.26
N SER A 150 -9.92 -6.72 -11.82
CA SER A 150 -10.52 -8.03 -12.10
C SER A 150 -10.94 -8.77 -10.83
N ILE A 151 -10.12 -8.72 -9.77
CA ILE A 151 -10.45 -9.29 -8.46
C ILE A 151 -11.69 -8.60 -7.87
N GLN A 152 -11.76 -7.26 -7.99
CA GLN A 152 -12.92 -6.49 -7.53
C GLN A 152 -14.21 -6.87 -8.27
N ILE A 153 -14.15 -6.94 -9.60
CA ILE A 153 -15.31 -7.31 -10.44
C ILE A 153 -15.72 -8.76 -10.16
N PHE A 154 -14.76 -9.69 -10.12
CA PHE A 154 -15.04 -11.09 -9.85
C PHE A 154 -15.68 -11.29 -8.47
N GLY A 155 -15.14 -10.64 -7.44
CA GLY A 155 -15.74 -10.62 -6.11
C GLY A 155 -17.14 -10.02 -6.09
N GLY A 156 -17.37 -8.95 -6.85
CA GLY A 156 -18.69 -8.34 -7.03
C GLY A 156 -19.69 -9.32 -7.64
N ILE A 157 -19.32 -10.01 -8.72
CA ILE A 157 -20.14 -11.05 -9.36
C ILE A 157 -20.49 -12.16 -8.37
N LEU A 158 -19.53 -12.62 -7.56
CA LEU A 158 -19.79 -13.64 -6.53
C LEU A 158 -20.81 -13.19 -5.47
N LEU A 159 -20.86 -11.90 -5.11
CA LEU A 159 -21.85 -11.38 -4.17
C LEU A 159 -23.27 -11.38 -4.72
N MET A 160 -23.44 -11.29 -6.05
CA MET A 160 -24.75 -11.28 -6.69
C MET A 160 -25.51 -12.60 -6.49
N PHE A 161 -24.80 -13.72 -6.45
CA PHE A 161 -25.40 -15.04 -6.21
C PHE A 161 -25.37 -15.41 -4.72
N ARG A 162 -26.53 -15.86 -4.20
CA ARG A 162 -26.68 -16.23 -2.77
C ARG A 162 -25.72 -17.35 -2.33
N ARG A 163 -25.40 -18.27 -3.25
CA ARG A 163 -24.54 -19.43 -2.97
C ARG A 163 -23.07 -19.04 -2.81
N THR A 164 -22.60 -18.04 -3.55
CA THR A 164 -21.20 -17.60 -3.56
C THR A 164 -20.92 -16.37 -2.72
N THR A 165 -21.92 -15.88 -1.97
CA THR A 165 -21.79 -14.67 -1.14
C THR A 165 -20.63 -14.76 -0.16
N LEU A 166 -20.45 -15.88 0.54
CA LEU A 166 -19.35 -16.04 1.50
C LEU A 166 -17.98 -15.94 0.80
N LEU A 167 -17.83 -16.61 -0.35
CA LEU A 167 -16.59 -16.56 -1.13
C LEU A 167 -16.29 -15.14 -1.63
N GLY A 168 -17.30 -14.45 -2.16
CA GLY A 168 -17.18 -13.06 -2.59
C GLY A 168 -16.80 -12.13 -1.44
N THR A 169 -17.42 -12.31 -0.26
CA THR A 169 -17.07 -11.55 0.95
C THR A 169 -15.63 -11.80 1.38
N CYS A 170 -15.19 -13.06 1.47
CA CYS A 170 -13.82 -13.40 1.85
C CYS A 170 -12.77 -12.88 0.85
N LEU A 171 -13.11 -12.84 -0.44
CA LEU A 171 -12.23 -12.29 -1.47
C LEU A 171 -12.12 -10.77 -1.40
N LEU A 172 -13.26 -10.07 -1.25
CA LEU A 172 -13.31 -8.61 -1.30
C LEU A 172 -12.91 -7.93 0.00
N LEU A 173 -13.13 -8.55 1.15
CA LEU A 173 -12.84 -7.95 2.45
C LEU A 173 -11.36 -7.52 2.61
N PRO A 174 -10.34 -8.35 2.32
CA PRO A 174 -8.94 -7.91 2.41
C PRO A 174 -8.60 -6.81 1.40
N VAL A 175 -9.19 -6.86 0.20
CA VAL A 175 -9.00 -5.83 -0.83
C VAL A 175 -9.57 -4.50 -0.36
N MET A 176 -10.80 -4.49 0.15
CA MET A 176 -11.46 -3.27 0.64
C MET A 176 -10.78 -2.72 1.90
N LEU A 177 -10.34 -3.60 2.81
CA LEU A 177 -9.56 -3.18 3.99
C LEU A 177 -8.26 -2.48 3.56
N ASN A 178 -7.53 -3.03 2.58
CA ASN A 178 -6.33 -2.38 2.07
C ASN A 178 -6.64 -1.03 1.42
N ILE A 179 -7.72 -0.92 0.65
CA ILE A 179 -8.18 0.36 0.07
C ILE A 179 -8.49 1.39 1.17
N VAL A 180 -9.17 1.01 2.25
CA VAL A 180 -9.46 1.90 3.38
C VAL A 180 -8.16 2.39 4.03
N LEU A 181 -7.19 1.50 4.25
CA LEU A 181 -5.91 1.86 4.86
C LEU A 181 -5.10 2.80 3.95
N ILE A 182 -5.08 2.57 2.64
CA ILE A 182 -4.44 3.48 1.69
C ILE A 182 -5.11 4.86 1.74
N ASN A 183 -6.44 4.91 1.68
CA ASN A 183 -7.18 6.17 1.74
C ASN A 183 -6.89 6.96 3.03
N LEU A 184 -6.77 6.27 4.17
CA LEU A 184 -6.52 6.87 5.46
C LEU A 184 -5.07 7.35 5.62
N PHE A 185 -4.09 6.50 5.32
CA PHE A 185 -2.67 6.79 5.59
C PHE A 185 -1.98 7.61 4.50
N TYR A 186 -2.54 7.65 3.28
CA TYR A 186 -2.05 8.48 2.18
C TYR A 186 -2.94 9.70 1.90
N ASP A 187 -3.93 9.98 2.76
CA ASP A 187 -4.80 11.17 2.68
C ASP A 187 -5.33 11.43 1.27
N ILE A 188 -6.03 10.43 0.72
CA ILE A 188 -6.40 10.39 -0.70
C ILE A 188 -7.55 11.36 -1.01
N ALA A 189 -8.75 11.04 -0.55
CA ALA A 189 -9.95 11.87 -0.70
C ALA A 189 -10.97 11.43 0.35
N PHE A 190 -11.58 12.39 1.05
CA PHE A 190 -12.49 12.11 2.16
C PHE A 190 -13.71 11.29 1.72
N GLY A 191 -14.41 11.69 0.65
CA GLY A 191 -15.54 10.93 0.11
C GLY A 191 -15.18 9.48 -0.29
N ALA A 192 -13.99 9.28 -0.89
CA ALA A 192 -13.52 7.94 -1.27
C ALA A 192 -13.22 7.07 -0.03
N PHE A 193 -12.62 7.66 1.00
CA PHE A 193 -12.39 7.00 2.29
C PHE A 193 -13.71 6.54 2.93
N VAL A 194 -14.70 7.44 3.03
CA VAL A 194 -16.00 7.15 3.64
C VAL A 194 -16.73 6.02 2.89
N VAL A 195 -16.80 6.09 1.56
CA VAL A 195 -17.42 5.03 0.74
C VAL A 195 -16.70 3.70 0.91
N ALA A 196 -15.36 3.68 0.88
CA ALA A 196 -14.59 2.45 1.08
C ALA A 196 -14.80 1.85 2.49
N ALA A 197 -14.88 2.68 3.52
CA ALA A 197 -15.13 2.25 4.89
C ALA A 197 -16.52 1.63 5.04
N ILE A 198 -17.55 2.26 4.46
CA ILE A 198 -18.92 1.75 4.44
C ILE A 198 -19.01 0.38 3.74
N LEU A 199 -18.38 0.23 2.57
CA LEU A 199 -18.33 -1.04 1.87
C LEU A 199 -17.64 -2.12 2.70
N THR A 200 -16.54 -1.76 3.37
CA THR A 200 -15.78 -2.68 4.25
C THR A 200 -16.64 -3.13 5.44
N VAL A 201 -17.31 -2.21 6.13
CA VAL A 201 -18.25 -2.52 7.22
C VAL A 201 -19.41 -3.39 6.74
N SER A 202 -19.94 -3.11 5.54
CA SER A 202 -21.01 -3.90 4.94
C SER A 202 -20.56 -5.33 4.62
N LEU A 203 -19.32 -5.51 4.14
CA LEU A 203 -18.71 -6.83 3.93
C LEU A 203 -18.49 -7.56 5.26
N PHE A 204 -18.00 -6.88 6.31
CA PHE A 204 -17.91 -7.46 7.65
C PHE A 204 -19.28 -7.90 8.17
N PHE A 205 -20.32 -7.10 7.96
CA PHE A 205 -21.68 -7.48 8.33
C PHE A 205 -22.13 -8.77 7.62
N LEU A 206 -21.89 -8.89 6.30
CA LEU A 206 -22.18 -10.11 5.56
C LEU A 206 -21.37 -11.32 6.05
N LEU A 207 -20.11 -11.10 6.43
CA LEU A 207 -19.24 -12.13 7.00
C LEU A 207 -19.78 -12.63 8.35
N LEU A 208 -20.17 -11.70 9.23
CA LEU A 208 -20.74 -12.02 10.55
C LEU A 208 -22.05 -12.79 10.43
N LEU A 209 -22.87 -12.48 9.43
CA LEU A 209 -24.10 -13.22 9.17
C LEU A 209 -23.85 -14.68 8.74
N ARG A 210 -22.67 -14.96 8.16
CA ARG A 210 -22.23 -16.29 7.71
C ARG A 210 -21.12 -16.86 8.61
N TRP A 211 -21.00 -16.36 9.84
CA TRP A 211 -19.93 -16.73 10.76
C TRP A 211 -19.93 -18.23 11.10
N ASP A 212 -21.10 -18.84 11.21
CA ASP A 212 -21.19 -20.27 11.52
C ASP A 212 -20.71 -21.15 10.35
N ASP A 213 -20.90 -20.71 9.10
CA ASP A 213 -20.32 -21.39 7.93
C ASP A 213 -18.79 -21.28 7.92
N LEU A 214 -18.24 -20.13 8.33
CA LEU A 214 -16.80 -19.93 8.48
C LEU A 214 -16.21 -20.80 9.58
N LYS A 215 -16.87 -20.88 10.75
CA LYS A 215 -16.47 -21.81 11.81
C LYS A 215 -16.47 -23.23 11.30
N LEU A 216 -17.48 -23.63 10.52
CA LEU A 216 -17.50 -24.98 9.94
C LEU A 216 -16.32 -25.18 8.98
N LEU A 217 -15.99 -24.20 8.14
CA LEU A 217 -14.86 -24.31 7.22
C LEU A 217 -13.49 -24.37 7.92
N PHE A 218 -13.27 -23.52 8.94
CA PHE A 218 -11.95 -23.33 9.55
C PHE A 218 -11.75 -24.09 10.87
N LEU A 219 -12.82 -24.32 11.63
CA LEU A 219 -12.81 -25.00 12.93
C LEU A 219 -13.41 -26.40 12.85
N SER A 220 -13.88 -26.87 11.68
CA SER A 220 -14.19 -28.30 11.55
C SER A 220 -12.94 -29.09 11.84
N LYS A 221 -13.13 -30.13 12.66
CA LYS A 221 -12.06 -31.04 13.04
C LYS A 221 -11.67 -31.82 11.80
N SER A 222 -10.65 -31.35 11.09
CA SER A 222 -10.07 -32.08 9.98
C SER A 222 -9.58 -33.43 10.50
N ILE A 223 -10.10 -34.52 9.92
CA ILE A 223 -9.68 -35.90 10.22
C ILE A 223 -8.31 -36.09 9.58
N THR A 224 -7.30 -35.48 10.19
CA THR A 224 -5.90 -35.70 9.84
C THR A 224 -5.33 -36.72 10.82
N PRO A 225 -4.58 -37.72 10.33
CA PRO A 225 -3.97 -38.69 11.21
C PRO A 225 -3.07 -37.97 12.22
N PRO A 226 -3.09 -38.34 13.50
CA PRO A 226 -2.28 -37.69 14.52
C PRO A 226 -0.80 -37.86 14.15
N ILE A 227 -0.12 -36.73 13.92
CA ILE A 227 1.34 -36.74 13.73
C ILE A 227 1.96 -37.20 15.03
N LYS A 228 2.75 -38.29 14.99
CA LYS A 228 3.39 -38.92 16.17
C LYS A 228 4.31 -37.98 16.97
N LEU A 229 4.71 -36.84 16.38
CA LEU A 229 5.59 -35.82 16.96
C LEU A 229 4.84 -34.55 17.42
N SER A 230 3.53 -34.63 17.68
CA SER A 230 2.71 -33.47 18.08
C SER A 230 3.22 -32.77 19.35
N PHE A 231 3.91 -33.47 20.24
CA PHE A 231 4.56 -32.91 21.43
C PHE A 231 5.69 -31.93 21.12
N LEU A 232 6.27 -31.97 19.90
CA LEU A 232 7.28 -31.01 19.46
C LEU A 232 6.68 -29.71 18.93
N LYS A 233 5.38 -29.63 18.61
CA LYS A 233 4.73 -28.40 18.12
C LYS A 233 5.00 -27.16 18.99
N PRO A 234 4.86 -27.19 20.33
CA PRO A 234 5.17 -26.02 21.17
C PRO A 234 6.65 -25.62 21.14
N ILE A 235 7.55 -26.46 20.64
CA ILE A 235 8.98 -26.17 20.49
C ILE A 235 9.27 -25.68 19.06
N VAL A 236 8.72 -26.36 18.05
CA VAL A 236 8.97 -26.06 16.63
C VAL A 236 8.41 -24.69 16.24
N ILE A 237 7.21 -24.33 16.68
CA ILE A 237 6.60 -23.03 16.36
C ILE A 237 7.48 -21.85 16.81
N PRO A 238 7.87 -21.73 18.09
CA PRO A 238 8.75 -20.64 18.51
C PRO A 238 10.14 -20.78 17.90
N LEU A 239 10.66 -21.99 17.66
CA LEU A 239 11.95 -22.18 16.99
C LEU A 239 11.95 -21.63 15.55
N VAL A 240 10.88 -21.86 14.77
CA VAL A 240 10.74 -21.30 13.42
C VAL A 240 10.70 -19.77 13.48
N LEU A 241 9.92 -19.20 14.41
CA LEU A 241 9.87 -17.75 14.58
C LEU A 241 11.21 -17.17 15.05
N ALA A 242 11.89 -17.85 15.97
CA ALA A 242 13.18 -17.45 16.51
C ALA A 242 14.28 -17.53 15.46
N THR A 243 14.30 -18.58 14.63
CA THR A 243 15.28 -18.72 13.54
C THR A 243 15.05 -17.68 12.44
N ALA A 244 13.78 -17.41 12.08
CA ALA A 244 13.45 -16.31 11.18
C ALA A 244 13.92 -14.96 11.73
N PHE A 245 13.60 -14.66 12.99
CA PHE A 245 14.06 -13.44 13.65
C PHE A 245 15.60 -13.37 13.74
N TYR A 246 16.24 -14.46 14.17
CA TYR A 246 17.70 -14.55 14.27
C TYR A 246 18.38 -14.34 12.92
N SER A 247 17.83 -14.87 11.82
CA SER A 247 18.40 -14.68 10.48
C SER A 247 18.44 -13.20 10.08
N VAL A 248 17.37 -12.45 10.39
CA VAL A 248 17.30 -11.01 10.12
C VAL A 248 18.15 -10.23 11.12
N TYR A 249 18.09 -10.57 12.41
CA TYR A 249 18.90 -9.93 13.44
C TYR A 249 20.38 -10.10 13.16
N HIS A 250 20.83 -11.30 12.80
CA HIS A 250 22.20 -11.60 12.43
C HIS A 250 22.62 -10.77 11.21
N TYR A 251 21.77 -10.68 10.18
CA TYR A 251 22.03 -9.83 9.02
C TYR A 251 22.18 -8.35 9.40
N VAL A 252 21.32 -7.82 10.28
CA VAL A 252 21.36 -6.41 10.72
C VAL A 252 22.55 -6.14 11.64
N ALA A 253 22.86 -7.04 12.57
CA ALA A 253 23.93 -6.89 13.55
C ALA A 253 25.34 -6.97 12.93
N HIS A 254 25.48 -7.63 11.78
CA HIS A 254 26.76 -7.74 11.05
C HIS A 254 26.86 -6.75 9.89
N LYS A 255 26.02 -5.70 9.85
CA LYS A 255 26.22 -4.61 8.89
C LYS A 255 27.55 -3.91 9.17
N PRO A 256 28.31 -3.52 8.12
CA PRO A 256 29.55 -2.76 8.30
C PRO A 256 29.31 -1.47 9.10
N THR A 257 30.30 -1.08 9.90
CA THR A 257 30.26 0.21 10.60
C THR A 257 30.08 1.34 9.58
N PRO A 258 29.01 2.16 9.69
CA PRO A 258 28.80 3.26 8.76
C PRO A 258 29.98 4.24 8.80
N ALA A 259 30.37 4.76 7.64
CA ALA A 259 31.33 5.85 7.60
C ALA A 259 30.75 7.11 8.29
N PRO A 260 31.55 7.90 9.04
CA PRO A 260 31.08 9.12 9.69
C PRO A 260 30.66 10.20 8.68
N PHE A 261 31.07 10.07 7.42
CA PHE A 261 30.78 10.98 6.32
C PHE A 261 29.69 10.46 5.37
N THR A 262 28.72 9.68 5.86
CA THR A 262 27.54 9.32 5.05
C THR A 262 26.77 10.55 4.56
N GLY A 263 26.18 10.43 3.37
CA GLY A 263 25.44 11.50 2.69
C GLY A 263 25.84 11.67 1.23
N ILE A 264 25.35 12.77 0.65
CA ILE A 264 25.60 13.16 -0.73
C ILE A 264 26.81 14.09 -0.77
N TRP A 265 27.76 13.79 -1.65
CA TRP A 265 28.99 14.54 -1.83
C TRP A 265 29.13 14.99 -3.27
N LYS A 266 29.19 16.31 -3.48
CA LYS A 266 29.47 16.90 -4.78
C LYS A 266 30.97 16.89 -5.05
N VAL A 267 31.37 16.38 -6.21
CA VAL A 267 32.75 16.44 -6.69
C VAL A 267 32.97 17.80 -7.35
N THR A 268 33.83 18.63 -6.76
CA THR A 268 34.11 19.99 -7.24
C THR A 268 35.33 20.04 -8.14
N GLU A 269 36.27 19.11 -7.97
CA GLU A 269 37.46 18.97 -8.80
C GLU A 269 37.77 17.48 -8.97
N LEU A 270 37.89 17.02 -10.20
CA LEU A 270 38.32 15.66 -10.55
C LEU A 270 39.59 15.76 -11.40
N LYS A 271 40.66 15.09 -10.97
CA LYS A 271 41.89 14.92 -11.76
C LYS A 271 42.12 13.47 -12.07
N ARG A 272 42.36 13.17 -13.34
CA ARG A 272 42.73 11.83 -13.85
C ARG A 272 44.17 11.87 -14.32
N ASN A 273 45.00 10.99 -13.75
CA ASN A 273 46.44 10.90 -14.05
C ASN A 273 47.15 12.27 -13.94
N GLY A 274 46.73 13.08 -12.96
CA GLY A 274 47.27 14.41 -12.70
C GLY A 274 46.70 15.55 -13.55
N LYS A 275 45.87 15.27 -14.56
CA LYS A 275 45.21 16.29 -15.41
C LYS A 275 43.77 16.52 -14.96
N PRO A 276 43.26 17.77 -14.95
CA PRO A 276 41.85 18.03 -14.65
C PRO A 276 40.96 17.36 -15.71
N ASP A 277 39.85 16.78 -15.25
CA ASP A 277 38.82 16.21 -16.12
C ASP A 277 38.00 17.36 -16.74
N ASP A 278 37.48 17.15 -17.95
CA ASP A 278 36.63 18.14 -18.63
C ASP A 278 35.24 18.19 -17.95
N GLU A 279 34.74 19.39 -17.67
CA GLU A 279 33.47 19.64 -16.98
C GLU A 279 32.28 18.99 -17.71
N ASN A 280 32.35 18.85 -19.03
CA ASN A 280 31.30 18.21 -19.83
C ASN A 280 31.59 16.75 -20.20
N ALA A 281 32.67 16.16 -19.67
CA ALA A 281 33.05 14.78 -19.97
C ALA A 281 31.99 13.76 -19.52
N TRP A 282 31.18 14.09 -18.50
CA TRP A 282 30.11 13.22 -17.99
C TRP A 282 29.04 12.86 -19.04
N ILE A 283 28.90 13.66 -20.09
CA ILE A 283 28.00 13.37 -21.22
C ILE A 283 28.47 12.12 -21.98
N LYS A 284 29.79 11.91 -22.06
CA LYS A 284 30.43 10.85 -22.85
C LYS A 284 30.99 9.72 -22.00
N HIS A 285 31.36 10.01 -20.75
CA HIS A 285 32.11 9.10 -19.88
C HIS A 285 31.46 8.98 -18.50
N ALA A 286 30.95 7.79 -18.19
CA ALA A 286 30.36 7.48 -16.88
C ALA A 286 31.37 7.56 -15.70
N SER A 287 32.68 7.57 -16.00
CA SER A 287 33.74 7.70 -15.01
C SER A 287 34.08 9.14 -14.61
N SER A 288 33.41 10.14 -15.20
CA SER A 288 33.57 11.57 -14.88
C SER A 288 32.60 11.95 -13.77
N PHE A 289 32.93 11.53 -12.55
CA PHE A 289 32.04 11.62 -11.39
C PHE A 289 31.82 13.06 -10.93
N HIS A 290 30.55 13.42 -10.74
CA HIS A 290 30.11 14.73 -10.22
C HIS A 290 29.42 14.60 -8.87
N LYS A 291 28.83 13.45 -8.55
CA LYS A 291 28.24 13.16 -7.24
C LYS A 291 28.66 11.77 -6.74
N VAL A 292 28.90 11.67 -5.44
CA VAL A 292 29.17 10.43 -4.73
C VAL A 292 28.17 10.30 -3.58
N TYR A 293 27.55 9.14 -3.48
CA TYR A 293 26.52 8.82 -2.50
C TYR A 293 27.10 7.77 -1.56
N VAL A 294 27.35 8.15 -0.31
CA VAL A 294 27.91 7.25 0.71
C VAL A 294 26.79 6.85 1.66
N GLU A 295 26.33 5.62 1.56
CA GLU A 295 25.17 5.14 2.31
C GLU A 295 25.56 4.50 3.64
N LYS A 296 24.64 4.50 4.60
CA LYS A 296 24.89 3.96 5.94
C LYS A 296 25.02 2.44 5.97
N ASP A 297 24.55 1.74 4.95
CA ASP A 297 24.53 0.28 4.89
C ASP A 297 25.80 -0.32 4.25
N GLY A 298 26.82 0.50 3.99
CA GLY A 298 28.05 0.08 3.34
C GLY A 298 27.97 0.09 1.81
N THR A 299 26.92 0.67 1.22
CA THR A 299 26.86 0.89 -0.23
C THR A 299 27.40 2.28 -0.59
N ILE A 300 28.06 2.36 -1.76
CA ILE A 300 28.55 3.63 -2.31
C ILE A 300 28.23 3.67 -3.80
N SER A 301 27.71 4.80 -4.25
CA SER A 301 27.37 5.01 -5.65
C SER A 301 28.05 6.26 -6.21
N PHE A 302 28.48 6.20 -7.46
CA PHE A 302 29.09 7.33 -8.16
C PHE A 302 28.23 7.69 -9.36
N SER A 303 27.82 8.96 -9.46
CA SER A 303 27.07 9.50 -10.59
C SER A 303 27.95 10.43 -11.41
N ALA A 304 27.95 10.24 -12.72
CA ALA A 304 28.54 11.17 -13.67
C ALA A 304 27.67 12.42 -13.86
N ASN A 305 26.34 12.26 -13.86
CA ASN A 305 25.42 13.38 -14.10
C ASN A 305 25.30 14.26 -12.83
N PRO A 306 25.59 15.58 -12.93
CA PRO A 306 25.53 16.49 -11.79
C PRO A 306 24.11 16.89 -11.37
N TYR A 307 23.10 16.66 -12.21
CA TYR A 307 21.72 17.14 -12.00
C TYR A 307 20.77 16.05 -11.54
N VAL A 308 20.87 14.85 -12.13
CA VAL A 308 19.96 13.72 -11.87
C VAL A 308 20.77 12.44 -11.67
N PHE A 309 20.34 11.59 -10.75
CA PHE A 309 20.92 10.25 -10.60
C PHE A 309 20.41 9.33 -11.71
N ASP A 310 21.29 8.98 -12.66
CA ASP A 310 21.02 8.05 -13.76
C ASP A 310 21.56 6.67 -13.38
N ASP A 311 20.68 5.76 -12.96
CA ASP A 311 21.03 4.43 -12.44
C ASP A 311 21.71 3.54 -13.50
N MET A 312 21.38 3.70 -14.78
CA MET A 312 22.00 2.95 -15.88
C MET A 312 23.45 3.36 -16.13
N LYS A 313 23.84 4.59 -15.76
CA LYS A 313 25.22 5.10 -15.91
C LYS A 313 25.97 5.19 -14.60
N ALA A 314 25.28 5.11 -13.46
CA ALA A 314 25.89 5.16 -12.16
C ALA A 314 26.77 3.92 -11.91
N TRP A 315 27.82 4.11 -11.12
CA TRP A 315 28.65 3.01 -10.67
C TRP A 315 28.25 2.64 -9.25
N PHE A 316 27.81 1.40 -9.07
CA PHE A 316 27.45 0.85 -7.77
C PHE A 316 28.58 0.01 -7.20
N SER A 317 28.84 0.17 -5.91
CA SER A 317 29.90 -0.53 -5.20
C SER A 317 29.54 -0.67 -3.71
N SER A 318 30.33 -1.48 -3.01
CA SER A 318 30.27 -1.59 -1.55
C SER A 318 31.56 -1.05 -0.95
N TYR A 319 31.49 -0.61 0.30
CA TYR A 319 32.65 -0.12 1.03
C TYR A 319 32.76 -0.76 2.42
N LEU A 320 34.00 -0.87 2.88
CA LEU A 320 34.33 -1.11 4.29
C LEU A 320 35.17 0.06 4.78
N TYR A 321 34.68 0.73 5.82
CA TYR A 321 35.37 1.84 6.45
C TYR A 321 36.19 1.35 7.64
N ASP A 322 37.49 1.59 7.60
CA ASP A 322 38.39 1.37 8.73
C ASP A 322 38.51 2.66 9.54
N ALA A 323 37.83 2.70 10.68
CA ALA A 323 37.81 3.87 11.56
C ALA A 323 39.18 4.18 12.19
N ASN A 324 40.07 3.20 12.34
CA ASN A 324 41.37 3.39 12.99
C ASN A 324 42.38 4.06 12.05
N HIS A 325 42.29 3.76 10.75
CA HIS A 325 43.22 4.27 9.73
C HIS A 325 42.60 5.37 8.84
N HIS A 326 41.32 5.70 9.02
CA HIS A 326 40.56 6.60 8.17
C HIS A 326 40.60 6.22 6.68
N VAL A 327 40.66 4.91 6.38
CA VAL A 327 40.71 4.38 5.01
C VAL A 327 39.35 3.83 4.62
N LEU A 328 38.93 4.13 3.39
CA LEU A 328 37.73 3.57 2.80
C LEU A 328 38.12 2.55 1.73
N ASN A 329 37.85 1.27 1.98
CA ASN A 329 38.08 0.21 1.00
C ASN A 329 36.82 0.06 0.15
N VAL A 330 36.90 0.37 -1.15
CA VAL A 330 35.77 0.30 -2.08
C VAL A 330 35.95 -0.89 -3.03
N PHE A 331 34.90 -1.69 -3.16
CA PHE A 331 34.90 -2.96 -3.88
C PHE A 331 34.15 -2.84 -5.21
N PHE A 332 34.84 -2.41 -6.26
CA PHE A 332 34.21 -2.26 -7.56
C PHE A 332 33.94 -3.64 -8.20
N ASN A 333 32.68 -3.89 -8.57
CA ASN A 333 32.28 -5.10 -9.28
C ASN A 333 32.73 -5.04 -10.76
N GLY A 334 34.03 -5.26 -11.00
CA GLY A 334 34.59 -5.55 -12.32
C GLY A 334 34.89 -7.04 -12.50
N PRO A 335 35.20 -7.51 -13.73
CA PRO A 335 35.50 -8.93 -14.03
C PRO A 335 36.64 -9.55 -13.20
N LYS A 336 37.45 -8.74 -12.52
CA LYS A 336 38.58 -9.16 -11.67
C LYS A 336 38.39 -8.87 -10.17
N GLY A 337 37.25 -8.29 -9.76
CA GLY A 337 37.04 -7.90 -8.37
C GLY A 337 38.12 -6.94 -7.87
N ASP A 338 38.35 -5.84 -8.60
CA ASP A 338 39.36 -4.86 -8.20
C ASP A 338 38.88 -4.08 -6.97
N THR A 339 39.52 -4.36 -5.82
CA THR A 339 39.37 -3.55 -4.62
C THR A 339 40.27 -2.33 -4.73
N THR A 340 39.68 -1.14 -4.67
CA THR A 340 40.43 0.11 -4.65
C THR A 340 40.41 0.68 -3.24
N LYS A 341 41.60 0.95 -2.70
CA LYS A 341 41.73 1.75 -1.48
C LYS A 341 41.56 3.22 -1.82
N ILE A 342 40.65 3.87 -1.11
CA ILE A 342 40.47 5.32 -1.16
C ILE A 342 41.12 5.89 0.10
N ASP A 343 42.22 6.60 -0.10
CA ASP A 343 42.86 7.37 0.95
C ASP A 343 42.09 8.68 1.13
N ILE A 344 41.54 8.89 2.32
CA ILE A 344 40.79 10.09 2.67
C ILE A 344 41.75 11.06 3.36
N GLY A 345 42.09 12.13 2.66
CA GLY A 345 42.90 13.24 3.17
C GLY A 345 42.05 14.49 3.45
N ASN A 346 42.54 15.35 4.35
CA ASN A 346 42.00 16.69 4.61
C ASN A 346 40.47 16.70 4.87
N HIS A 347 39.97 15.79 5.71
CA HIS A 347 38.57 15.79 6.14
C HIS A 347 38.34 16.95 7.11
N ILE A 348 37.70 18.02 6.63
CA ILE A 348 37.26 19.17 7.44
C ILE A 348 35.76 19.30 7.22
N ASP A 349 34.95 18.91 8.22
CA ASP A 349 33.47 18.91 8.36
C ASP A 349 32.61 18.76 7.09
N GLN A 350 32.75 19.63 6.09
CA GLN A 350 32.00 19.61 4.82
C GLN A 350 32.87 19.36 3.58
N SER A 351 34.16 19.08 3.72
CA SER A 351 35.07 18.83 2.60
C SER A 351 36.00 17.66 2.82
N MET A 352 36.33 16.95 1.74
CA MET A 352 37.25 15.82 1.72
C MET A 352 38.07 15.79 0.44
N GLN A 353 39.26 15.18 0.51
CA GLN A 353 40.06 14.85 -0.66
C GLN A 353 40.25 13.35 -0.75
N TRP A 354 39.87 12.77 -1.87
CA TRP A 354 40.00 11.33 -2.11
C TRP A 354 41.06 11.08 -3.15
N LYS A 355 41.93 10.11 -2.89
CA LYS A 355 42.88 9.58 -3.86
C LYS A 355 42.63 8.09 -4.03
N MET A 356 42.51 7.65 -5.27
CA MET A 356 42.19 6.25 -5.58
C MET A 356 42.77 5.83 -6.93
N VAL A 357 42.81 4.52 -7.18
CA VAL A 357 43.25 3.95 -8.47
C VAL A 357 42.16 3.05 -9.02
N ILE A 358 41.66 3.35 -10.22
CA ILE A 358 40.61 2.58 -10.90
C ILE A 358 41.12 2.19 -12.28
N ASN A 359 41.10 0.91 -12.65
CA ASN A 359 41.50 0.43 -13.98
C ASN A 359 42.88 0.95 -14.45
N LYS A 360 43.84 1.11 -13.52
CA LYS A 360 45.19 1.69 -13.71
C LYS A 360 45.26 3.22 -13.83
N ASP A 361 44.12 3.92 -13.84
CA ASP A 361 44.10 5.38 -13.73
C ASP A 361 44.17 5.81 -12.27
N THR A 362 44.98 6.82 -11.97
CA THR A 362 44.97 7.50 -10.68
C THR A 362 43.93 8.62 -10.71
N LEU A 363 42.97 8.58 -9.78
CA LEU A 363 41.95 9.62 -9.60
C LEU A 363 42.21 10.40 -8.31
N GLN A 364 42.08 11.72 -8.41
CA GLN A 364 42.07 12.63 -7.27
C GLN A 364 40.80 13.46 -7.33
N MET A 365 40.02 13.43 -6.26
CA MET A 365 38.74 14.14 -6.17
C MET A 365 38.74 15.08 -4.97
N LYS A 366 38.23 16.29 -5.15
CA LYS A 366 37.77 17.14 -4.05
C LYS A 366 36.26 17.04 -3.94
N LEU A 367 35.79 16.74 -2.74
CA LEU A 367 34.38 16.54 -2.45
C LEU A 367 33.88 17.59 -1.46
N TYR A 368 32.64 18.01 -1.62
CA TYR A 368 31.92 18.90 -0.71
C TYR A 368 30.55 18.30 -0.33
N LYS A 369 30.16 18.38 0.94
CA LYS A 369 28.90 17.80 1.43
C LYS A 369 27.71 18.65 0.99
N GLU A 370 26.70 18.03 0.39
CA GLU A 370 25.46 18.69 -0.06
C GLU A 370 24.44 18.85 1.08
#